data_AF-A0A2V5QS88-F1
#
_entry.id   AF-A0A2V5QS88-F1
#
_cell.length_a   1.000
_cell.length_b   1.000
_cell.length_c   1.000
_cell.angle_alpha   90.00
_cell.angle_beta   90.00
_cell.angle_gamma   90.00
#
_symmetry.space_group_name_H-M   'P 1'
#
loop_
_entity.id
_entity.type
_entity.pdbx_description
1 polymer ?
#
loop_
_entity_poly.entity_id
_entity_poly.type
_entity_poly.pdbx_seq_one_letter_code
_entity_poly.pdbx_strand_id
1 'polypeptide(L)'
;MKRARKPWPRSRKRDPHRQRIVDAARTHFFNHGFRSVTMDDLAEELGISKKTLYAHFPGKFDLLEAVLADKLAGVEATLKEVTRAHPRDFPAALQALLAGTQRELDEIKPPFVRDMRQKAPDVFKLVERRRAA
;
A
#
# COMPACT_ATOMS: atom_id res chain seq x y z
N MET A 1 -20.54 -2.36 31.11
CA MET A 1 -19.09 -2.41 30.79
C MET A 1 -18.86 -1.78 29.42
N LYS A 2 -18.31 -0.56 29.36
CA LYS A 2 -18.09 0.20 28.11
C LYS A 2 -16.63 0.04 27.65
N ARG A 3 -16.38 -0.59 26.50
CA ARG A 3 -15.03 -0.67 25.90
C ARG A 3 -14.73 0.65 25.18
N ALA A 4 -13.88 1.47 25.77
CA ALA A 4 -13.39 2.71 25.18
C ALA A 4 -12.53 2.43 23.93
N ARG A 5 -12.90 2.99 22.77
CA ARG A 5 -12.08 3.01 21.56
C ARG A 5 -10.91 3.97 21.81
N LYS A 6 -9.68 3.45 21.87
CA LYS A 6 -8.47 4.27 22.09
C LYS A 6 -8.25 5.22 20.90
N PRO A 7 -7.95 6.50 21.15
CA PRO A 7 -7.65 7.47 20.10
C PRO A 7 -6.29 7.17 19.46
N TRP A 8 -6.23 7.27 18.13
CA TRP A 8 -5.01 6.99 17.37
C TRP A 8 -3.96 8.09 17.57
N PRO A 9 -2.67 7.78 17.84
CA PRO A 9 -1.65 8.79 18.11
C PRO A 9 -1.29 9.57 16.82
N ARG A 10 -1.26 10.90 16.94
CA ARG A 10 -0.82 11.84 15.91
C ARG A 10 0.68 11.69 15.62
N SER A 11 1.02 11.68 14.32
CA SER A 11 2.34 11.97 13.71
C SER A 11 3.57 11.32 14.37
N ARG A 12 3.77 10.02 14.12
CA ARG A 12 5.03 9.32 14.41
C ARG A 12 6.05 9.69 13.31
N LYS A 13 7.20 10.28 13.66
CA LYS A 13 8.33 10.48 12.73
C LYS A 13 8.50 9.21 11.89
N ARG A 14 8.54 9.35 10.56
CA ARG A 14 8.60 8.23 9.61
C ARG A 14 9.85 7.41 9.95
N ASP A 15 9.66 6.25 10.54
CA ASP A 15 10.76 5.32 10.81
C ASP A 15 11.32 4.86 9.46
N PRO A 16 12.58 5.18 9.12
CA PRO A 16 13.15 4.85 7.82
C PRO A 16 13.20 3.34 7.57
N HIS A 17 13.26 2.51 8.62
CA HIS A 17 13.18 1.06 8.48
C HIS A 17 11.76 0.61 8.11
N ARG A 18 10.73 1.26 8.65
CA ARG A 18 9.34 0.91 8.34
C ARG A 18 9.01 1.15 6.87
N GLN A 19 9.44 2.28 6.29
CA GLN A 19 9.17 2.54 4.87
C GLN A 19 9.93 1.57 3.97
N ARG A 20 11.21 1.29 4.26
CA ARG A 20 12.00 0.28 3.52
C ARG A 20 11.34 -1.09 3.49
N ILE A 21 10.76 -1.53 4.61
CA ILE A 21 10.02 -2.80 4.68
C ILE A 21 8.78 -2.75 3.77
N VAL A 22 8.03 -1.65 3.77
CA VAL A 22 6.84 -1.46 2.92
C VAL A 22 7.22 -1.49 1.44
N ASP A 23 8.30 -0.81 1.05
CA ASP A 23 8.73 -0.72 -0.35
C ASP A 23 9.18 -2.09 -0.90
N ALA A 24 9.93 -2.86 -0.11
CA ALA A 24 10.32 -4.23 -0.46
C ALA A 24 9.08 -5.14 -0.57
N ALA A 25 8.22 -5.13 0.44
CA ALA A 25 7.00 -5.93 0.44
C ALA A 25 6.06 -5.58 -0.71
N ARG A 26 5.96 -4.29 -1.08
CA ARG A 26 5.19 -3.82 -2.25
C ARG A 26 5.70 -4.46 -3.53
N THR A 27 7.01 -4.41 -3.75
CA THR A 27 7.66 -5.02 -4.91
C THR A 27 7.35 -6.51 -4.99
N HIS A 28 7.51 -7.23 -3.88
CA HIS A 28 7.28 -8.67 -3.83
C HIS A 28 5.81 -9.07 -3.99
N PHE A 29 4.92 -8.46 -3.22
CA PHE A 29 3.49 -8.76 -3.29
C PHE A 29 2.93 -8.47 -4.67
N PHE A 30 3.27 -7.33 -5.27
CA PHE A 30 2.70 -6.95 -6.57
C PHE A 30 3.27 -7.75 -7.73
N ASN A 31 4.53 -8.19 -7.67
CA ASN A 31 5.14 -8.99 -8.75
C ASN A 31 4.86 -10.49 -8.63
N HIS A 32 5.00 -11.05 -7.43
CA HIS A 32 4.99 -12.50 -7.22
C HIS A 32 3.67 -13.00 -6.64
N GLY A 33 2.81 -12.09 -6.17
CA GLY A 33 1.56 -12.41 -5.50
C GLY A 33 1.69 -12.37 -3.99
N PHE A 34 0.55 -12.30 -3.31
CA PHE A 34 0.55 -12.25 -1.85
C PHE A 34 0.99 -13.59 -1.27
N ARG A 35 0.52 -14.73 -1.79
CA ARG A 35 0.75 -16.05 -1.17
C ARG A 35 2.20 -16.52 -1.18
N SER A 36 2.92 -16.24 -2.25
CA SER A 36 4.29 -16.74 -2.51
C SER A 36 5.36 -16.08 -1.63
N VAL A 37 5.08 -14.91 -1.08
CA VAL A 37 6.05 -14.12 -0.30
C VAL A 37 5.95 -14.47 1.18
N THR A 38 7.02 -14.84 1.87
CA THR A 38 6.98 -15.03 3.33
C THR A 38 7.58 -13.85 4.08
N MET A 39 7.27 -13.74 5.38
CA MET A 39 7.93 -12.74 6.24
C MET A 39 9.42 -13.05 6.41
N ASP A 40 9.80 -14.32 6.30
CA ASP A 40 11.18 -14.76 6.43
C ASP A 40 12.01 -14.34 5.22
N ASP A 41 11.49 -14.55 4.00
CA ASP A 41 12.14 -14.12 2.75
C ASP A 41 12.39 -12.61 2.76
N LEU A 42 11.40 -11.83 3.20
CA LEU A 42 11.51 -10.38 3.30
C LEU A 42 12.55 -9.95 4.34
N ALA A 43 12.64 -10.64 5.48
CA ALA A 43 13.62 -10.31 6.51
C ALA A 43 15.05 -10.58 6.02
N GLU A 44 15.24 -11.70 5.31
CA GLU A 44 16.52 -12.10 4.70
C GLU A 44 16.96 -11.09 3.64
N GLU A 45 16.10 -10.76 2.68
CA GLU A 45 16.39 -9.78 1.63
C GLU A 45 16.73 -8.39 2.19
N LEU A 46 15.99 -7.95 3.21
CA LEU A 46 16.21 -6.64 3.83
C LEU A 46 17.44 -6.60 4.74
N GLY A 47 18.06 -7.76 5.01
CA GLY A 47 19.19 -7.87 5.94
C GLY A 47 18.82 -7.51 7.38
N ILE A 48 17.58 -7.76 7.80
CA ILE A 48 17.08 -7.47 9.15
C ILE A 48 16.68 -8.74 9.88
N SER A 49 16.72 -8.72 11.22
CA SER A 49 16.25 -9.86 11.98
C SER A 49 14.73 -10.03 11.84
N LYS A 50 14.24 -11.28 11.89
CA LYS A 50 12.79 -11.57 11.97
C LYS A 50 12.13 -10.79 13.10
N LYS A 51 12.77 -10.73 14.28
CA LYS A 51 12.30 -9.96 15.44
C LYS A 51 12.09 -8.49 15.11
N THR A 52 13.00 -7.88 14.33
CA THR A 52 12.88 -6.49 13.87
C THR A 52 11.69 -6.34 12.93
N LEU A 53 11.55 -7.21 11.94
CA LEU A 53 10.42 -7.17 11.01
C LEU A 53 9.07 -7.30 11.74
N TYR A 54 8.94 -8.29 12.62
CA TYR A 54 7.72 -8.52 13.41
C TYR A 54 7.41 -7.40 14.42
N ALA A 55 8.42 -6.65 14.87
CA ALA A 55 8.21 -5.47 15.71
C ALA A 55 7.54 -4.30 14.94
N HIS A 56 7.77 -4.19 13.63
CA HIS A 56 7.08 -3.20 12.79
C HIS A 56 5.74 -3.70 12.26
N PHE A 57 5.69 -4.98 11.86
CA PHE A 57 4.53 -5.61 11.24
C PHE A 57 4.28 -6.97 11.88
N PRO A 58 3.33 -7.07 12.83
CA PRO A 58 3.05 -8.31 13.56
C PRO A 58 2.65 -9.48 12.66
N GLY A 59 2.10 -9.19 11.48
CA GLY A 59 1.75 -10.17 10.47
C GLY A 59 1.87 -9.65 9.05
N LYS A 60 1.87 -10.61 8.13
CA LYS A 60 1.91 -10.39 6.69
C LYS A 60 0.70 -9.59 6.18
N PHE A 61 -0.45 -9.75 6.82
CA PHE A 61 -1.64 -8.94 6.50
C PHE A 61 -1.47 -7.48 6.94
N ASP A 62 -0.94 -7.19 8.13
CA ASP A 62 -0.64 -5.81 8.56
C ASP A 62 0.33 -5.12 7.59
N LEU A 63 1.31 -5.87 7.08
CA LEU A 63 2.23 -5.40 6.06
C LEU A 63 1.52 -5.14 4.72
N LEU A 64 0.63 -6.03 4.29
CA LEU A 64 -0.20 -5.81 3.10
C LEU A 64 -1.08 -4.56 3.23
N GLU A 65 -1.71 -4.35 4.38
CA GLU A 65 -2.51 -3.14 4.62
C GLU A 65 -1.65 -1.88 4.48
N ALA A 66 -0.42 -1.90 5.02
CA ALA A 66 0.51 -0.79 4.88
C ALA A 66 0.98 -0.56 3.44
N VAL A 67 1.23 -1.62 2.68
CA VAL A 67 1.57 -1.56 1.23
C VAL A 67 0.42 -0.95 0.43
N LEU A 68 -0.81 -1.41 0.64
CA LEU A 68 -1.99 -0.87 -0.04
C LEU A 68 -2.24 0.58 0.38
N ALA A 69 -1.99 0.90 1.66
CA ALA A 69 -2.10 2.25 2.17
C ALA A 69 -1.09 3.21 1.50
N ASP A 70 0.15 2.77 1.33
CA ASP A 70 1.18 3.55 0.65
C ASP A 70 0.86 3.75 -0.84
N LYS A 71 0.48 2.67 -1.54
CA LYS A 71 0.08 2.70 -2.96
C LYS A 71 -1.04 3.70 -3.23
N LEU A 72 -2.14 3.62 -2.48
CA LEU A 72 -3.27 4.55 -2.62
C LEU A 72 -2.91 6.00 -2.29
N ALA A 73 -1.96 6.24 -1.36
CA ALA A 73 -1.49 7.60 -1.08
C ALA A 73 -0.66 8.16 -2.24
N GLY A 74 0.13 7.34 -2.92
CA GLY A 74 0.85 7.70 -4.15
C GLY A 74 -0.10 8.06 -5.30
N VAL A 75 -1.18 7.29 -5.46
CA VAL A 75 -2.25 7.61 -6.41
C VAL A 75 -2.87 8.98 -6.09
N GLU A 76 -3.29 9.20 -4.83
CA GLU A 76 -3.88 10.48 -4.41
C GLU A 76 -2.94 11.68 -4.63
N ALA A 77 -1.64 11.50 -4.34
CA ALA A 77 -0.64 12.53 -4.60
C ALA A 77 -0.54 12.86 -6.10
N THR A 78 -0.49 11.84 -6.95
CA THR A 78 -0.46 12.01 -8.42
C THR A 78 -1.69 12.76 -8.93
N LEU A 79 -2.90 12.41 -8.46
CA LEU A 79 -4.12 13.13 -8.85
C LEU A 79 -4.05 14.62 -8.43
N LYS A 80 -3.57 14.91 -7.22
CA LYS A 80 -3.42 16.30 -6.73
C LYS A 80 -2.39 17.07 -7.56
N GLU A 81 -1.29 16.43 -7.93
CA GLU A 81 -0.25 17.03 -8.78
C GLU A 81 -0.79 17.36 -10.17
N VAL A 82 -1.46 16.42 -10.83
CA VAL A 82 -2.06 16.65 -12.16
C VAL A 82 -3.09 17.78 -12.12
N THR A 83 -3.97 17.78 -11.12
CA THR A 83 -4.99 18.84 -10.95
C THR A 83 -4.35 20.21 -10.73
N ARG A 84 -3.23 20.29 -10.00
CA ARG A 84 -2.49 21.54 -9.78
C ARG A 84 -1.73 22.00 -11.02
N ALA A 85 -1.16 21.07 -11.79
CA ALA A 85 -0.40 21.36 -13.00
C ALA A 85 -1.29 21.85 -14.15
N HIS A 86 -2.55 21.39 -14.21
CA HIS A 86 -3.48 21.67 -15.31
C HIS A 86 -4.82 22.27 -14.81
N PRO A 87 -4.82 23.44 -14.14
CA PRO A 87 -5.99 23.96 -13.43
C PRO A 87 -7.16 24.39 -14.34
N ARG A 88 -6.94 24.57 -15.64
CA ARG A 88 -7.95 24.97 -16.63
C ARG A 88 -7.79 24.27 -17.98
N ASP A 89 -6.97 23.21 -18.04
CA ASP A 89 -6.70 22.45 -19.26
C ASP A 89 -7.16 21.01 -19.04
N PHE A 90 -8.46 20.79 -19.27
CA PHE A 90 -9.07 19.48 -19.07
C PHE A 90 -8.47 18.39 -19.98
N PRO A 91 -8.25 18.63 -21.29
CA PRO A 91 -7.60 17.63 -22.14
C PRO A 91 -6.21 17.22 -21.63
N ALA A 92 -5.35 18.17 -21.25
CA ALA A 92 -4.02 17.84 -20.72
C ALA A 92 -4.10 17.11 -19.37
N ALA A 93 -5.00 17.55 -18.48
CA ALA A 93 -5.25 16.88 -17.21
C ALA A 93 -5.72 15.43 -17.42
N LEU A 94 -6.66 15.20 -18.34
CA LEU A 94 -7.17 13.87 -18.66
C LEU A 94 -6.08 12.97 -19.24
N GLN A 95 -5.27 13.48 -20.16
CA GLN A 95 -4.13 12.72 -20.71
C GLN A 95 -3.12 12.33 -19.62
N ALA A 96 -2.77 13.27 -18.73
CA ALA A 96 -1.86 13.00 -17.62
C ALA A 96 -2.46 11.98 -16.62
N LEU A 97 -3.76 12.05 -16.33
CA LEU A 97 -4.46 11.08 -15.50
C LEU A 97 -4.49 9.68 -16.12
N LEU A 98 -4.79 9.57 -17.42
CA LEU A 98 -4.80 8.29 -18.14
C LEU A 98 -3.39 7.67 -18.16
N ALA A 99 -2.36 8.47 -18.45
CA ALA A 99 -0.97 8.02 -18.42
C ALA A 99 -0.53 7.60 -17.01
N GLY A 100 -0.94 8.33 -15.97
CA GLY A 100 -0.72 7.95 -14.57
C GLY A 100 -1.40 6.63 -14.22
N THR A 101 -2.66 6.46 -14.61
CA THR A 101 -3.43 5.23 -14.37
C THR A 101 -2.77 4.01 -15.00
N GLN A 102 -2.22 4.14 -16.21
CA GLN A 102 -1.49 3.07 -16.88
C GLN A 102 -0.29 2.59 -16.04
N ARG A 103 0.56 3.51 -15.58
CA ARG A 103 1.72 3.18 -14.73
C ARG A 103 1.30 2.52 -13.41
N GLU A 104 0.23 3.02 -12.81
CA GLU A 104 -0.27 2.51 -11.54
C GLU A 104 -0.82 1.08 -11.68
N LEU A 105 -1.47 0.76 -12.80
CA LEU A 105 -1.99 -0.56 -13.11
C LEU A 105 -0.87 -1.55 -13.49
N ASP A 106 0.15 -1.08 -14.22
CA ASP A 106 1.26 -1.93 -14.66
C ASP A 106 2.08 -2.49 -13.50
N GLU A 107 2.08 -1.81 -12.35
CA GLU A 107 2.79 -2.27 -11.17
C GLU A 107 2.18 -3.55 -10.57
N ILE A 108 0.85 -3.72 -10.65
CA ILE A 108 0.14 -4.82 -10.00
C ILE A 108 -0.01 -5.99 -10.98
N LYS A 109 0.75 -7.07 -10.76
CA LYS A 109 0.77 -8.22 -11.68
C LYS A 109 -0.38 -9.21 -11.42
N PRO A 110 -0.76 -10.04 -12.42
CA PRO A 110 -1.84 -11.02 -12.29
C PRO A 110 -1.79 -11.95 -11.07
N PRO A 111 -0.62 -12.42 -10.58
CA PRO A 111 -0.55 -13.24 -9.37
C PRO A 111 -1.19 -12.57 -8.14
N PHE A 112 -0.92 -11.27 -7.93
CA PHE A 112 -1.50 -10.53 -6.82
C PHE A 112 -3.02 -10.41 -6.94
N VAL A 113 -3.51 -10.08 -8.13
CA VAL A 113 -4.96 -9.94 -8.39
C VAL A 113 -5.70 -11.25 -8.13
N ARG A 114 -5.13 -12.38 -8.57
CA ARG A 114 -5.70 -13.71 -8.30
C ARG A 114 -5.78 -14.00 -6.80
N ASP A 115 -4.75 -13.63 -6.05
CA ASP A 115 -4.72 -13.84 -4.60
C ASP A 115 -5.75 -13.00 -3.86
N MET A 116 -5.87 -11.73 -4.21
CA MET A 116 -6.86 -10.85 -3.61
C MET A 116 -8.29 -11.35 -3.88
N ARG A 117 -8.56 -11.80 -5.11
CA ARG A 117 -9.88 -12.35 -5.49
C ARG A 117 -10.27 -13.59 -4.66
N GLN A 118 -9.31 -14.43 -4.32
CA GLN A 118 -9.57 -15.72 -3.65
C GLN A 118 -9.59 -15.65 -2.12
N LYS A 119 -8.86 -14.71 -1.50
CA LYS A 119 -8.60 -14.74 -0.05
C LYS A 119 -9.03 -13.49 0.73
N ALA A 120 -9.51 -12.45 0.08
CA ALA A 120 -9.68 -11.16 0.75
C ALA A 120 -10.97 -10.38 0.40
N PRO A 121 -12.16 -10.88 0.73
CA PRO A 121 -13.37 -10.06 0.73
C PRO A 121 -13.26 -8.86 1.70
N ASP A 122 -12.44 -8.96 2.75
CA ASP A 122 -12.23 -7.89 3.74
C ASP A 122 -11.25 -6.80 3.28
N VAL A 123 -10.40 -7.03 2.28
CA VAL A 123 -9.54 -5.97 1.71
C VAL A 123 -10.39 -4.91 1.01
N PHE A 124 -11.53 -5.28 0.43
CA PHE A 124 -12.52 -4.31 -0.04
C PHE A 124 -13.01 -3.39 1.09
N LYS A 125 -13.20 -3.91 2.32
CA LYS A 125 -13.58 -3.08 3.48
C LYS A 125 -12.49 -2.09 3.88
N LEU A 126 -11.22 -2.34 3.54
CA LEU A 126 -10.11 -1.40 3.76
C LEU A 126 -10.15 -0.25 2.76
N VAL A 127 -10.42 -0.56 1.48
CA VAL A 127 -10.63 0.45 0.42
C VAL A 127 -11.81 1.34 0.76
N GLU A 128 -12.93 0.75 1.19
CA GLU A 128 -14.14 1.48 1.59
C GLU A 128 -13.92 2.37 2.83
N ARG A 129 -13.18 1.87 3.84
CA ARG A 129 -12.84 2.68 5.03
C ARG A 129 -12.01 3.92 4.69
N ARG A 130 -11.19 3.85 3.65
CA ARG A 130 -10.38 5.00 3.19
C ARG A 130 -11.13 5.96 2.30
N ARG A 131 -12.14 5.48 1.55
CA ARG A 131 -13.07 6.34 0.80
C ARG A 131 -14.00 7.15 1.71
N ALA A 132 -14.23 6.67 2.93
CA ALA A 132 -15.14 7.29 3.91
C ALA A 132 -14.45 8.20 4.96
N ALA A 133 -13.12 8.38 4.88
CA ALA A 133 -12.33 9.21 5.80
C ALA A 133 -11.85 10.49 5.11
#